data_AF-A0A0C3AVZ2-F1
#
_entry.id   AF-A0A0C3AVZ2-F1
#
_cell.length_a   1.000
_cell.length_b   1.000
_cell.length_c   1.000
_cell.angle_alpha   90.00
_cell.angle_beta   90.00
_cell.angle_gamma   90.00
#
_symmetry.space_group_name_H-M   'P 1'
#
loop_
_entity.id
_entity.type
_entity.pdbx_description
1 polymer ?
#
loop_
_entity_poly.entity_id
_entity_poly.type
_entity_poly.pdbx_seq_one_letter_code
_entity_poly.pdbx_strand_id
1 'polypeptide(L)'
;MADMLSYTLVRFSSLSHSQTTTTEPSPSEDWTDDEIRERMKTAPPLPDAIWNFHDIVPPPGNYTGPVITGYSIVVLCQDTVVKRGISYYLDPEVRALDFVRRNTSIPVPKIRRYITSETSAYILLEKIEGTRLDKLWPSYSPLQRFLTAWILRGYILELREASSIYHRCHVPGPMADVPRYCHGPHFLFGDRNRGPFEHSRQLLDYFGTRSWGSGPRFDDSYNSQPLVLTHNDLSMRNIVVGHDGKLWLVDWGWSGFYPPFCEYIATKSAAYNDKAPKSWWKYIPLITGAWPKEEMIAAGPAFVHIGPKN
;
A
#
# COMPACT_ATOMS: atom_id res chain seq x y z
N MET A 1 -12.15 28.59 -1.35
CA MET A 1 -11.63 27.52 -0.47
C MET A 1 -10.51 26.71 -1.14
N ALA A 2 -10.59 26.40 -2.44
CA ALA A 2 -9.48 25.79 -3.21
C ALA A 2 -8.19 26.63 -3.17
N ASP A 3 -8.29 27.95 -3.31
CA ASP A 3 -7.10 28.85 -3.25
C ASP A 3 -6.46 28.96 -1.87
N MET A 4 -7.23 28.74 -0.79
CA MET A 4 -6.71 28.77 0.59
C MET A 4 -5.97 27.46 0.94
N LEU A 5 -6.37 26.34 0.34
CA LEU A 5 -5.67 25.06 0.46
C LEU A 5 -4.35 25.09 -0.32
N SER A 6 -4.33 25.69 -1.51
CA SER A 6 -3.10 25.93 -2.28
C SER A 6 -2.10 26.83 -1.52
N TYR A 7 -2.58 27.92 -0.91
CA TYR A 7 -1.73 28.82 -0.11
C TYR A 7 -1.16 28.17 1.17
N THR A 8 -1.88 27.22 1.76
CA THR A 8 -1.41 26.51 2.97
C THR A 8 -0.43 25.39 2.62
N LEU A 9 -0.60 24.73 1.46
CA LEU A 9 0.37 23.77 0.92
C LEU A 9 1.72 24.44 0.57
N VAL A 10 1.70 25.66 0.03
CA VAL A 10 2.92 26.47 -0.22
C VAL A 10 3.64 26.87 1.09
N ARG A 11 2.97 26.83 2.26
CA ARG A 11 3.64 27.02 3.56
C ARG A 11 4.22 25.74 4.16
N PHE A 12 3.88 24.56 3.66
CA PHE A 12 4.66 23.36 3.96
C PHE A 12 6.01 23.37 3.20
N SER A 13 6.11 24.08 2.08
CA SER A 13 7.34 24.22 1.30
C SER A 13 8.29 25.33 1.76
N SER A 14 7.95 26.15 2.77
CA SER A 14 8.82 27.27 3.18
C SER A 14 10.05 26.86 4.01
N LEU A 15 10.40 25.57 4.05
CA LEU A 15 11.66 25.06 4.64
C LEU A 15 12.61 24.41 3.62
N SER A 16 12.36 24.54 2.32
CA SER A 16 13.29 24.08 1.30
C SER A 16 13.40 25.09 0.17
N HIS A 17 14.47 25.89 0.18
CA HIS A 17 15.05 26.31 -1.09
C HIS A 17 15.58 25.04 -1.75
N SER A 18 14.82 24.46 -2.69
CA SER A 18 15.36 23.42 -3.57
C SER A 18 14.97 23.71 -5.01
N GLN A 19 16.01 23.62 -5.82
CA GLN A 19 16.05 23.71 -7.25
C GLN A 19 15.02 22.76 -7.87
N THR A 20 14.38 23.25 -8.94
CA THR A 20 13.73 22.47 -9.99
C THR A 20 14.54 21.22 -10.30
N THR A 21 14.01 20.04 -9.99
CA THR A 21 14.56 18.76 -10.43
C THR A 21 14.46 18.68 -11.94
N THR A 22 15.61 18.74 -12.59
CA THR A 22 15.80 18.50 -14.02
C THR A 22 15.39 17.07 -14.37
N THR A 23 14.62 16.94 -15.46
CA THR A 23 14.18 15.71 -16.13
C THR A 23 15.33 15.02 -16.89
N GLU A 24 16.49 14.86 -16.28
CA GLU A 24 17.54 14.02 -16.87
C GLU A 24 17.18 12.53 -16.68
N PRO A 25 17.35 11.69 -17.71
CA PRO A 25 17.16 10.25 -17.58
C PRO A 25 18.10 9.69 -16.51
N SER A 26 17.60 8.77 -15.70
CA SER A 26 18.40 8.17 -14.62
C SER A 26 19.54 7.36 -15.22
N PRO A 27 20.76 7.42 -14.67
CA PRO A 27 21.85 6.53 -15.08
C PRO A 27 21.49 5.05 -15.01
N SER A 28 20.52 4.68 -14.16
CA SER A 28 20.06 3.29 -14.03
C SER A 28 19.27 2.77 -15.23
N GLU A 29 18.75 3.65 -16.08
CA GLU A 29 17.99 3.28 -17.27
C GLU A 29 18.92 2.77 -18.40
N ASP A 30 20.19 3.18 -18.40
CA ASP A 30 21.20 2.76 -19.40
C ASP A 30 21.97 1.49 -19.03
N TRP A 31 21.88 1.03 -17.78
CA TRP A 31 22.61 -0.16 -17.32
C TRP A 31 21.96 -1.46 -17.81
N THR A 32 22.79 -2.47 -18.08
CA THR A 32 22.32 -3.84 -18.35
C THR A 32 21.76 -4.51 -17.08
N ASP A 33 20.98 -5.59 -17.25
CA ASP A 33 20.47 -6.36 -16.10
C ASP A 33 21.62 -6.90 -15.22
N ASP A 34 22.73 -7.32 -15.84
CA ASP A 34 23.91 -7.83 -15.12
C ASP A 34 24.61 -6.73 -14.32
N GLU A 35 24.78 -5.53 -14.90
CA GLU A 35 25.35 -4.39 -14.18
C GLU A 35 24.48 -3.97 -12.98
N ILE A 36 23.15 -3.96 -13.15
CA ILE A 36 22.21 -3.69 -12.05
C ILE A 36 22.38 -4.76 -10.96
N ARG A 37 22.45 -6.04 -11.33
CA ARG A 37 22.64 -7.16 -10.40
C ARG A 37 23.95 -7.06 -9.63
N GLU A 38 25.04 -6.70 -10.29
CA GLU A 38 26.35 -6.52 -9.64
C GLU A 38 26.35 -5.32 -8.68
N ARG A 39 25.86 -4.14 -9.12
CA ARG A 39 25.77 -2.94 -8.27
C ARG A 39 24.92 -3.16 -7.03
N MET A 40 23.85 -3.94 -7.17
CA MET A 40 22.98 -4.33 -6.06
C MET A 40 23.71 -5.09 -4.95
N LYS A 41 24.78 -5.84 -5.24
CA LYS A 41 25.48 -6.63 -4.21
C LYS A 41 26.13 -5.76 -3.14
N THR A 42 26.53 -4.53 -3.51
CA THR A 42 27.20 -3.57 -2.62
C THR A 42 26.33 -2.35 -2.31
N ALA A 43 25.13 -2.26 -2.88
CA ALA A 43 24.19 -1.17 -2.66
C ALA A 43 23.75 -1.09 -1.18
N PRO A 44 23.82 0.11 -0.56
CA PRO A 44 23.38 0.28 0.80
C PRO A 44 21.85 0.13 0.90
N PRO A 45 21.33 -0.24 2.07
CA PRO A 45 19.89 -0.24 2.30
C PRO A 45 19.29 1.16 2.16
N LEU A 46 18.04 1.23 1.74
CA LEU A 46 17.29 2.48 1.86
C LEU A 46 17.17 2.85 3.35
N PRO A 47 17.64 4.03 3.77
CA PRO A 47 17.46 4.48 5.15
C PRO A 47 15.99 4.42 5.53
N ASP A 48 15.70 3.92 6.73
CA ASP A 48 14.35 3.78 7.26
C ASP A 48 13.43 2.83 6.49
N ALA A 49 13.93 2.02 5.56
CA ALA A 49 13.14 0.89 5.05
C ALA A 49 12.82 -0.05 6.22
N ILE A 50 11.53 -0.34 6.43
CA ILE A 50 11.12 -1.26 7.49
C ILE A 50 11.39 -2.69 7.02
N TRP A 51 12.01 -3.45 7.91
CA TRP A 51 12.30 -4.86 7.73
C TRP A 51 10.99 -5.64 7.78
N ASN A 52 10.44 -5.99 6.62
CA ASN A 52 9.45 -7.05 6.60
C ASN A 52 10.21 -8.38 6.57
N PHE A 53 10.41 -8.97 7.75
CA PHE A 53 10.49 -10.42 7.86
C PHE A 53 9.12 -10.93 7.44
N HIS A 54 8.90 -11.08 6.14
CA HIS A 54 7.86 -11.99 5.72
C HIS A 54 8.34 -13.36 6.16
N ASP A 55 7.65 -13.97 7.12
CA ASP A 55 7.51 -15.42 7.09
C ASP A 55 6.91 -15.71 5.72
N ILE A 56 7.78 -16.06 4.77
CA ILE A 56 7.37 -16.30 3.39
C ILE A 56 6.44 -17.49 3.46
N VAL A 57 5.14 -17.23 3.37
CA VAL A 57 4.20 -18.26 2.97
C VAL A 57 4.61 -18.60 1.55
N PRO A 58 5.14 -19.82 1.31
CA PRO A 58 5.55 -20.17 -0.03
C PRO A 58 4.35 -20.03 -0.97
N PRO A 59 4.59 -19.66 -2.23
CA PRO A 59 3.54 -19.77 -3.23
C PRO A 59 2.95 -21.20 -3.15
N PRO A 60 1.64 -21.37 -3.33
CA PRO A 60 1.01 -22.68 -3.27
C PRO A 60 1.63 -23.59 -4.35
N GLY A 61 2.42 -24.57 -3.90
CA GLY A 61 3.22 -25.46 -4.75
C GLY A 61 4.70 -25.53 -4.32
N ASN A 62 5.05 -26.60 -3.59
CA ASN A 62 6.40 -27.17 -3.38
C ASN A 62 7.63 -26.27 -3.11
N TYR A 63 7.48 -25.07 -2.55
CA TYR A 63 8.64 -24.36 -1.98
C TYR A 63 8.68 -24.52 -0.45
N THR A 64 9.59 -25.36 0.03
CA THR A 64 9.93 -25.49 1.46
C THR A 64 11.31 -24.88 1.70
N GLY A 65 11.36 -23.58 1.91
CA GLY A 65 12.60 -22.92 2.32
C GLY A 65 12.34 -21.48 2.76
N PRO A 66 12.87 -21.03 3.92
CA PRO A 66 12.85 -19.61 4.26
C PRO A 66 13.82 -18.87 3.33
N VAL A 67 13.31 -18.00 2.45
CA VAL A 67 14.16 -17.08 1.69
C VAL A 67 14.36 -15.83 2.55
N ILE A 68 15.35 -15.86 3.44
CA ILE A 68 15.83 -14.66 4.12
C ILE A 68 16.73 -13.91 3.13
N THR A 69 16.20 -12.90 2.45
CA THR A 69 17.01 -12.04 1.58
C THR A 69 17.14 -10.64 2.17
N GLY A 70 18.03 -10.48 3.15
CA GLY A 70 18.61 -9.19 3.57
C GLY A 70 17.67 -7.97 3.51
N TYR A 71 18.20 -6.84 3.09
CA TYR A 71 17.39 -5.65 2.83
C TYR A 71 16.54 -5.85 1.57
N SER A 72 15.21 -5.81 1.74
CA SER A 72 14.27 -5.90 0.61
C SER A 72 14.33 -4.67 -0.30
N ILE A 73 14.83 -3.54 0.21
CA ILE A 73 14.96 -2.29 -0.54
C ILE A 73 16.36 -1.71 -0.37
N VAL A 74 17.05 -1.46 -1.48
CA VAL A 74 18.39 -0.86 -1.53
C VAL A 74 18.41 0.41 -2.37
N VAL A 75 19.35 1.32 -2.10
CA VAL A 75 19.61 2.51 -2.93
C VAL A 75 20.62 2.14 -4.01
N LEU A 76 20.18 2.08 -5.26
CA LEU A 76 21.05 1.72 -6.38
C LEU A 76 21.92 2.90 -6.82
N CYS A 77 21.32 4.09 -6.88
CA CYS A 77 21.96 5.36 -7.18
C CYS A 77 21.13 6.52 -6.60
N GLN A 78 21.54 7.76 -6.88
CA GLN A 78 20.97 8.97 -6.27
C GLN A 78 19.45 9.06 -6.36
N ASP A 79 18.86 8.61 -7.46
CA ASP A 79 17.45 8.78 -7.81
C ASP A 79 16.67 7.47 -7.97
N THR A 80 17.28 6.33 -7.59
CA THR A 80 16.74 5.00 -7.85
C THR A 80 16.95 4.06 -6.67
N VAL A 81 15.86 3.42 -6.25
CA VAL A 81 15.85 2.32 -5.28
C VAL A 81 15.44 1.02 -5.96
N VAL A 82 15.90 -0.12 -5.45
CA VAL A 82 15.46 -1.43 -5.93
C VAL A 82 14.75 -2.18 -4.83
N LYS A 83 13.49 -2.57 -5.10
CA LYS A 83 12.76 -3.55 -4.29
C LYS A 83 13.01 -4.95 -4.82
N ARG A 84 13.40 -5.88 -3.94
CA ARG A 84 13.71 -7.28 -4.25
C ARG A 84 12.64 -8.18 -3.64
N GLY A 85 12.29 -9.25 -4.35
CA GLY A 85 11.30 -10.19 -3.85
C GLY A 85 11.05 -11.33 -4.82
N ILE A 86 10.01 -12.11 -4.51
CA ILE A 86 9.54 -13.21 -5.35
C ILE A 86 8.67 -12.62 -6.47
N SER A 87 8.87 -13.11 -7.70
CA SER A 87 8.13 -12.64 -8.90
C SER A 87 6.62 -12.63 -8.69
N TYR A 88 6.07 -13.71 -8.10
CA TYR A 88 4.64 -13.87 -7.78
C TYR A 88 4.06 -12.73 -6.93
N TYR A 89 4.83 -12.20 -5.97
CA TYR A 89 4.39 -11.15 -5.04
C TYR A 89 4.68 -9.74 -5.54
N LEU A 90 5.69 -9.55 -6.40
CA LEU A 90 6.07 -8.23 -6.93
C LEU A 90 5.32 -7.83 -8.21
N ASP A 91 4.92 -8.78 -9.06
CA ASP A 91 4.16 -8.49 -10.29
C ASP A 91 2.85 -7.70 -10.02
N PRO A 92 2.04 -8.02 -8.98
CA PRO A 92 0.86 -7.21 -8.66
C PRO A 92 1.18 -5.78 -8.25
N GLU A 93 2.27 -5.55 -7.52
CA GLU A 93 2.71 -4.22 -7.12
C GLU A 93 3.12 -3.37 -8.35
N VAL A 94 3.82 -3.98 -9.31
CA VAL A 94 4.19 -3.31 -10.56
C VAL A 94 2.94 -2.85 -11.31
N ARG A 95 1.94 -3.73 -11.43
CA ARG A 95 0.67 -3.43 -12.10
C ARG A 95 -0.11 -2.34 -11.37
N ALA A 96 -0.16 -2.39 -10.05
CA ALA A 96 -0.83 -1.38 -9.25
C ALA A 96 -0.17 0.00 -9.39
N LEU A 97 1.16 0.08 -9.28
CA LEU A 97 1.90 1.33 -9.46
C LEU A 97 1.66 1.93 -10.86
N ASP A 98 1.76 1.11 -11.90
CA ASP A 98 1.53 1.54 -13.28
C ASP A 98 0.10 2.02 -13.51
N PHE A 99 -0.89 1.28 -12.96
CA PHE A 99 -2.29 1.65 -13.05
C PHE A 99 -2.60 2.96 -12.32
N VAL A 100 -2.15 3.11 -11.07
CA VAL A 100 -2.40 4.32 -10.26
C VAL A 100 -1.76 5.54 -10.91
N ARG A 101 -0.51 5.41 -11.37
CA ARG A 101 0.21 6.50 -12.03
C ARG A 101 -0.47 6.98 -13.32
N ARG A 102 -1.10 6.08 -14.07
CA ARG A 102 -1.75 6.42 -15.35
C ARG A 102 -3.17 6.96 -15.18
N ASN A 103 -3.87 6.56 -14.13
CA ASN A 103 -5.32 6.78 -14.01
C ASN A 103 -5.73 7.67 -12.82
N THR A 104 -4.77 8.20 -12.05
CA THR A 104 -5.06 9.06 -10.89
C THR A 104 -4.06 10.21 -10.79
N SER A 105 -4.33 11.17 -9.92
CA SER A 105 -3.37 12.24 -9.58
C SER A 105 -2.45 11.87 -8.40
N ILE A 106 -2.60 10.67 -7.86
CA ILE A 106 -1.91 10.21 -6.65
C ILE A 106 -0.41 10.10 -6.94
N PRO A 107 0.45 10.80 -6.16
CA PRO A 107 1.89 10.68 -6.30
C PRO A 107 2.33 9.27 -5.86
N VAL A 108 2.85 8.51 -6.81
CA VAL A 108 3.45 7.18 -6.62
C VAL A 108 4.80 7.09 -7.32
N PRO A 109 5.77 6.33 -6.79
CA PRO A 109 7.08 6.17 -7.43
C PRO A 109 6.96 5.71 -8.88
N LYS A 110 7.70 6.34 -9.80
CA LYS A 110 7.81 5.85 -11.18
C LYS A 110 8.52 4.51 -11.18
N ILE A 111 7.97 3.53 -11.89
CA ILE A 111 8.68 2.31 -12.25
C ILE A 111 9.64 2.67 -13.37
N ARG A 112 10.94 2.55 -13.10
CA ARG A 112 12.00 2.73 -14.11
C ARG A 112 12.20 1.46 -14.92
N ARG A 113 12.26 0.32 -14.21
CA ARG A 113 12.45 -1.00 -14.83
C ARG A 113 11.89 -2.09 -13.93
N TYR A 114 11.39 -3.15 -14.54
CA TYR A 114 11.00 -4.38 -13.87
C TYR A 114 11.79 -5.54 -14.45
N ILE A 115 12.65 -6.14 -13.63
CA ILE A 115 13.50 -7.27 -14.03
C ILE A 115 12.95 -8.50 -13.33
N THR A 116 12.58 -9.51 -14.10
CA THR A 116 11.96 -10.72 -13.57
C THR A 116 12.65 -11.99 -14.06
N SER A 117 12.57 -13.02 -13.25
CA SER A 117 12.99 -14.39 -13.53
C SER A 117 11.88 -15.33 -13.03
N GLU A 118 12.02 -16.64 -13.24
CA GLU A 118 10.99 -17.61 -12.81
C GLU A 118 10.60 -17.44 -11.33
N THR A 119 11.57 -17.21 -10.44
CA THR A 119 11.33 -17.17 -8.99
C THR A 119 11.56 -15.80 -8.35
N SER A 120 12.46 -14.98 -8.90
CA SER A 120 12.86 -13.70 -8.32
C SER A 120 12.52 -12.52 -9.22
N ALA A 121 12.24 -11.36 -8.62
CA ALA A 121 12.06 -10.13 -9.36
C ALA A 121 12.64 -8.92 -8.62
N TYR A 122 12.89 -7.87 -9.40
CA TYR A 122 13.44 -6.60 -8.98
C TYR A 122 12.60 -5.48 -9.60
N ILE A 123 12.11 -4.57 -8.77
CA ILE A 123 11.45 -3.35 -9.23
C ILE A 123 12.40 -2.19 -8.98
N LEU A 124 12.88 -1.55 -10.05
CA LEU A 124 13.62 -0.31 -9.97
C LEU A 124 12.61 0.84 -9.92
N LEU A 125 12.61 1.56 -8.81
CA LEU A 125 11.67 2.63 -8.52
C LEU A 125 12.41 3.95 -8.41
N GLU A 126 11.76 5.03 -8.82
CA GLU A 126 12.14 6.39 -8.47
C GLU A 126 12.28 6.52 -6.95
N LYS A 127 13.43 7.03 -6.51
CA LYS A 127 13.65 7.34 -5.10
C LYS A 127 12.92 8.65 -4.78
N ILE A 128 11.96 8.58 -3.85
CA ILE A 128 11.23 9.77 -3.40
C ILE A 128 12.04 10.50 -2.33
N GLU A 129 12.44 11.73 -2.64
CA GLU A 129 13.10 12.62 -1.68
C GLU A 129 12.08 13.25 -0.75
N GLY A 130 12.19 12.96 0.54
CA GLY A 130 11.24 13.41 1.54
C GLY A 130 11.42 12.73 2.89
N THR A 131 10.47 12.95 3.79
CA THR A 131 10.45 12.32 5.11
C THR A 131 9.16 11.54 5.29
N ARG A 132 9.26 10.31 5.82
CA ARG A 132 8.08 9.49 6.12
C ARG A 132 7.14 10.21 7.09
N LEU A 133 5.84 10.04 6.88
CA LEU A 133 4.80 10.69 7.67
C LEU A 133 4.86 10.28 9.14
N ASP A 134 5.21 9.03 9.44
CA ASP A 134 5.29 8.52 10.83
C ASP A 134 6.31 9.30 11.68
N LYS A 135 7.40 9.75 11.07
CA LYS A 135 8.42 10.58 11.73
C LYS A 135 7.97 12.03 11.93
N LEU A 136 7.18 12.56 11.00
CA LEU A 136 6.69 13.94 11.05
C LEU A 136 5.40 14.09 11.88
N TRP A 137 4.59 13.05 11.95
CA TRP A 137 3.28 13.10 12.58
C TRP A 137 3.27 13.58 14.05
N PRO A 138 4.26 13.22 14.90
CA PRO A 138 4.34 13.73 16.26
C PRO A 138 4.46 15.25 16.32
N SER A 139 5.17 15.89 15.38
CA SER A 139 5.37 17.34 15.33
C SER A 139 4.24 18.10 14.62
N TYR A 140 3.35 17.40 13.90
CA TYR A 140 2.23 18.03 13.22
C TYR A 140 1.22 18.65 14.20
N SER A 141 0.85 19.90 13.93
CA SER A 141 -0.29 20.56 14.55
C SER A 141 -1.61 19.89 14.19
N PRO A 142 -2.70 20.12 14.95
CA PRO A 142 -4.01 19.57 14.64
C PRO A 142 -4.50 19.86 13.21
N LEU A 143 -4.25 21.09 12.72
CA LEU A 143 -4.60 21.48 11.35
C LEU A 143 -3.81 20.70 10.31
N GLN A 144 -2.49 20.53 10.49
CA GLN A 144 -1.66 19.76 9.55
C GLN A 144 -2.09 18.29 9.48
N ARG A 145 -2.44 17.68 10.63
CA ARG A 145 -2.99 16.32 10.67
C ARG A 145 -4.33 16.21 9.94
N PHE A 146 -5.22 17.19 10.13
CA PHE A 146 -6.50 17.24 9.43
C PHE A 146 -6.31 17.37 7.91
N LEU A 147 -5.47 18.30 7.46
CA LEU A 147 -5.19 18.51 6.03
C LEU A 147 -4.56 17.26 5.39
N THR A 148 -3.63 16.61 6.10
CA THR A 148 -3.05 15.34 5.65
C THR A 148 -4.13 14.28 5.46
N ALA A 149 -4.99 14.09 6.46
CA ALA A 149 -6.11 13.14 6.38
C ALA A 149 -7.10 13.48 5.27
N TRP A 150 -7.33 14.78 5.03
CA TRP A 150 -8.20 15.25 3.95
C TRP A 150 -7.64 14.94 2.56
N ILE A 151 -6.33 15.14 2.35
CA ILE A 151 -5.66 14.77 1.10
C ILE A 151 -5.72 13.26 0.88
N LEU A 152 -5.41 12.47 1.90
CA LEU A 152 -5.50 11.01 1.81
C LEU A 152 -6.92 10.52 1.53
N ARG A 153 -7.95 11.20 2.06
CA ARG A 153 -9.34 10.93 1.69
C ARG A 153 -9.57 11.15 0.19
N GLY A 154 -9.03 12.24 -0.37
CA GLY A 154 -9.06 12.49 -1.81
C GLY A 154 -8.47 11.32 -2.60
N TYR A 155 -7.28 10.85 -2.21
CA TYR A 155 -6.64 9.71 -2.85
C TYR A 155 -7.48 8.44 -2.79
N ILE A 156 -8.10 8.12 -1.64
CA ILE A 156 -9.00 6.95 -1.53
C ILE A 156 -10.19 7.08 -2.48
N LEU A 157 -10.76 8.27 -2.65
CA LEU A 157 -11.87 8.49 -3.57
C LEU A 157 -11.43 8.34 -5.03
N GLU A 158 -10.26 8.89 -5.40
CA GLU A 158 -9.67 8.72 -6.73
C GLU A 158 -9.40 7.25 -7.07
N LEU A 159 -8.86 6.46 -6.13
CA LEU A 159 -8.65 5.02 -6.34
C LEU A 159 -9.96 4.29 -6.62
N ARG A 160 -11.01 4.62 -5.86
CA ARG A 160 -12.34 4.01 -6.05
C ARG A 160 -12.95 4.34 -7.40
N GLU A 161 -12.81 5.59 -7.84
CA GLU A 161 -13.31 6.03 -9.14
C GLU A 161 -12.55 5.35 -10.28
N ALA A 162 -11.21 5.41 -10.24
CA ALA A 162 -10.35 4.82 -11.25
C ALA A 162 -10.53 3.30 -11.37
N SER A 163 -10.92 2.62 -10.30
CA SER A 163 -11.12 1.16 -10.27
C SER A 163 -11.97 0.61 -11.41
N SER A 164 -13.00 1.37 -11.82
CA SER A 164 -13.91 1.00 -12.91
C SER A 164 -13.23 0.86 -14.27
N ILE A 165 -12.05 1.47 -14.46
CA ILE A 165 -11.25 1.41 -15.69
C ILE A 165 -10.56 0.05 -15.84
N TYR A 166 -10.28 -0.64 -14.73
CA TYR A 166 -9.57 -1.91 -14.79
C TYR A 166 -10.51 -3.05 -15.18
N HIS A 167 -10.25 -3.68 -16.33
CA HIS A 167 -11.11 -4.73 -16.90
C HIS A 167 -11.46 -5.89 -15.94
N ARG A 168 -10.58 -6.18 -14.98
CA ARG A 168 -10.75 -7.28 -14.01
C ARG A 168 -11.12 -6.79 -12.60
N CYS A 169 -11.64 -5.57 -12.48
CA CYS A 169 -12.05 -4.99 -11.19
C CYS A 169 -13.14 -5.79 -10.46
N HIS A 170 -13.83 -6.72 -11.12
CA HIS A 170 -14.85 -7.58 -10.53
C HIS A 170 -14.29 -8.85 -9.86
N VAL A 171 -13.00 -9.16 -10.06
CA VAL A 171 -12.36 -10.33 -9.45
C VAL A 171 -11.54 -9.90 -8.24
N PRO A 172 -11.85 -10.43 -7.04
CA PRO A 172 -11.13 -10.05 -5.83
C PRO A 172 -9.67 -10.50 -5.82
N GLY A 173 -8.82 -9.68 -5.20
CA GLY A 173 -7.42 -10.01 -4.95
C GLY A 173 -6.43 -9.08 -5.64
N PRO A 174 -5.13 -9.45 -5.61
CA PRO A 174 -4.07 -8.66 -6.23
C PRO A 174 -4.25 -8.49 -7.74
N MET A 175 -3.78 -7.37 -8.28
CA MET A 175 -3.78 -7.13 -9.74
C MET A 175 -2.98 -8.21 -10.46
N ALA A 176 -3.61 -8.92 -11.39
CA ALA A 176 -3.00 -9.99 -12.16
C ALA A 176 -3.89 -10.33 -13.37
N ASP A 177 -3.39 -11.16 -14.28
CA ASP A 177 -4.19 -11.66 -15.41
C ASP A 177 -5.16 -12.78 -14.98
N VAL A 178 -4.84 -13.48 -13.87
CA VAL A 178 -5.63 -14.59 -13.32
C VAL A 178 -5.88 -14.43 -11.81
N PRO A 179 -6.94 -15.04 -11.25
CA PRO A 179 -7.16 -15.14 -9.81
C PRO A 179 -5.90 -15.54 -9.05
N ARG A 180 -5.55 -14.74 -8.03
CA ARG A 180 -4.39 -14.96 -7.19
C ARG A 180 -4.79 -15.05 -5.74
N TYR A 181 -3.97 -15.76 -4.98
CA TYR A 181 -4.11 -15.82 -3.54
C TYR A 181 -3.90 -14.43 -2.93
N CYS A 182 -4.85 -14.02 -2.10
CA CYS A 182 -4.80 -12.83 -1.30
C CYS A 182 -3.87 -13.05 -0.10
N HIS A 183 -2.98 -12.10 0.12
CA HIS A 183 -2.15 -11.96 1.30
C HIS A 183 -2.23 -10.49 1.73
N GLY A 184 -2.01 -10.22 3.01
CA GLY A 184 -1.96 -8.84 3.48
C GLY A 184 -2.39 -8.66 4.94
N PRO A 185 -3.17 -7.63 5.27
CA PRO A 185 -3.41 -7.23 6.65
C PRO A 185 -4.04 -8.37 7.45
N HIS A 186 -3.44 -8.65 8.61
CA HIS A 186 -3.81 -9.77 9.48
C HIS A 186 -5.30 -9.76 9.85
N PHE A 187 -5.90 -8.57 10.00
CA PHE A 187 -7.31 -8.44 10.34
C PHE A 187 -8.22 -8.98 9.23
N LEU A 188 -7.81 -8.93 7.95
CA LEU A 188 -8.58 -9.47 6.84
C LEU A 188 -8.21 -10.94 6.55
N PHE A 189 -6.92 -11.25 6.41
CA PHE A 189 -6.49 -12.55 5.85
C PHE A 189 -5.83 -13.49 6.85
N GLY A 190 -5.50 -13.00 8.05
CA GLY A 190 -4.68 -13.72 9.04
C GLY A 190 -3.26 -13.98 8.53
N ASP A 191 -2.62 -15.04 9.01
CA ASP A 191 -1.20 -15.33 8.71
C ASP A 191 -0.99 -16.25 7.51
N ARG A 192 -2.03 -16.49 6.69
CA ARG A 192 -1.96 -17.41 5.54
C ARG A 192 -2.61 -16.80 4.31
N ASN A 193 -2.10 -17.20 3.15
CA ASN A 193 -2.70 -16.93 1.85
C ASN A 193 -4.14 -17.45 1.78
N ARG A 194 -5.06 -16.65 1.22
CA ARG A 194 -6.49 -16.95 1.08
C ARG A 194 -6.94 -16.87 -0.37
N GLY A 195 -7.95 -17.65 -0.75
CA GLY A 195 -8.37 -17.75 -2.15
C GLY A 195 -7.56 -18.81 -2.92
N PRO A 196 -7.28 -18.61 -4.22
CA PRO A 196 -7.73 -17.49 -5.03
C PRO A 196 -9.25 -17.44 -5.04
N PHE A 197 -9.80 -16.24 -5.15
CA PHE A 197 -11.24 -16.03 -5.17
C PHE A 197 -11.64 -15.67 -6.60
N GLU A 198 -12.61 -16.39 -7.15
CA GLU A 198 -13.07 -16.17 -8.53
C GLU A 198 -14.05 -14.99 -8.64
N HIS A 199 -14.76 -14.69 -7.56
CA HIS A 199 -15.77 -13.64 -7.51
C HIS A 199 -15.97 -13.11 -6.09
N SER A 200 -16.51 -11.89 -5.97
CA SER A 200 -16.69 -11.17 -4.69
C SER A 200 -17.41 -12.00 -3.63
N ARG A 201 -18.42 -12.80 -4.00
CA ARG A 201 -19.16 -13.67 -3.07
C ARG A 201 -18.25 -14.63 -2.30
N GLN A 202 -17.26 -15.27 -2.94
CA GLN A 202 -16.35 -16.20 -2.26
C GLN A 202 -15.50 -15.48 -1.21
N LEU A 203 -15.07 -14.26 -1.50
CA LEU A 203 -14.34 -13.42 -0.55
C LEU A 203 -15.22 -13.01 0.64
N LEU A 204 -16.46 -12.60 0.38
CA LEU A 204 -17.42 -12.23 1.43
C LEU A 204 -17.77 -13.43 2.32
N ASP A 205 -17.94 -14.62 1.73
CA ASP A 205 -18.18 -15.86 2.48
C ASP A 205 -16.98 -16.19 3.37
N TYR A 206 -15.75 -16.06 2.86
CA TYR A 206 -14.54 -16.19 3.65
C TYR A 206 -14.54 -15.24 4.85
N PHE A 207 -14.80 -13.94 4.65
CA PHE A 207 -14.89 -13.00 5.77
C PHE A 207 -16.00 -13.38 6.76
N GLY A 208 -17.15 -13.85 6.29
CA GLY A 208 -18.23 -14.35 7.12
C GLY A 208 -17.91 -15.61 7.93
N THR A 209 -16.84 -16.34 7.60
CA THR A 209 -16.35 -17.44 8.46
C THR A 209 -15.53 -16.94 9.65
N ARG A 210 -15.07 -15.69 9.64
CA ARG A 210 -14.25 -15.09 10.70
C ARG A 210 -15.09 -14.52 11.85
N SER A 211 -16.38 -14.28 11.63
CA SER A 211 -17.33 -14.00 12.71
C SER A 211 -17.57 -15.29 13.50
N TRP A 212 -17.13 -15.34 14.76
CA TRP A 212 -17.26 -16.52 15.62
C TRP A 212 -18.74 -16.87 15.84
N GLY A 213 -19.16 -18.10 15.51
CA GLY A 213 -20.51 -18.63 15.83
C GLY A 213 -21.65 -18.12 14.92
N SER A 214 -22.76 -17.70 15.54
CA SER A 214 -23.98 -17.16 14.89
C SER A 214 -23.91 -15.64 14.63
N GLY A 215 -22.69 -15.09 14.52
CA GLY A 215 -22.45 -13.67 14.27
C GLY A 215 -23.05 -13.17 12.94
N PRO A 216 -23.16 -11.85 12.77
CA PRO A 216 -23.68 -11.25 11.54
C PRO A 216 -22.83 -11.68 10.34
N ARG A 217 -23.49 -11.88 9.20
CA ARG A 217 -22.87 -12.27 7.92
C ARG A 217 -23.17 -11.23 6.85
N PHE A 218 -22.37 -11.24 5.78
CA PHE A 218 -22.68 -10.49 4.58
C PHE A 218 -23.90 -11.11 3.88
N ASP A 219 -25.00 -10.37 3.88
CA ASP A 219 -26.22 -10.69 3.12
C ASP A 219 -26.05 -10.41 1.62
N ASP A 220 -27.09 -10.67 0.83
CA ASP A 220 -27.05 -10.52 -0.62
C ASP A 220 -26.94 -9.07 -1.11
N SER A 221 -27.19 -8.06 -0.26
CA SER A 221 -27.02 -6.65 -0.66
C SER A 221 -25.57 -6.32 -1.02
N TYR A 222 -24.60 -7.04 -0.45
CA TYR A 222 -23.18 -6.87 -0.75
C TYR A 222 -22.76 -7.50 -2.08
N ASN A 223 -23.56 -8.40 -2.66
CA ASN A 223 -23.20 -9.08 -3.93
C ASN A 223 -23.12 -8.10 -5.11
N SER A 224 -23.85 -6.98 -5.02
CA SER A 224 -23.90 -5.93 -6.05
C SER A 224 -22.89 -4.80 -5.84
N GLN A 225 -22.18 -4.78 -4.71
CA GLN A 225 -21.22 -3.71 -4.42
C GLN A 225 -19.95 -3.91 -5.27
N PRO A 226 -19.47 -2.86 -5.96
CA PRO A 226 -18.25 -2.97 -6.75
C PRO A 226 -17.05 -3.17 -5.84
N LEU A 227 -16.10 -4.00 -6.29
CA LEU A 227 -14.77 -3.99 -5.70
C LEU A 227 -14.03 -2.77 -6.21
N VAL A 228 -13.14 -2.27 -5.37
CA VAL A 228 -12.32 -1.09 -5.63
C VAL A 228 -10.88 -1.41 -5.35
N LEU A 229 -9.97 -0.71 -6.01
CA LEU A 229 -8.56 -0.73 -5.73
C LEU A 229 -8.34 -0.18 -4.32
N THR A 230 -7.84 -1.04 -3.45
CA THR A 230 -7.41 -0.70 -2.10
C THR A 230 -5.89 -0.83 -2.01
N HIS A 231 -5.24 0.05 -1.26
CA HIS A 231 -3.83 -0.07 -0.92
C HIS A 231 -3.61 -1.22 0.08
N ASN A 232 -4.55 -1.42 1.01
CA ASN A 232 -4.52 -2.46 2.06
C ASN A 232 -3.32 -2.42 3.03
N ASP A 233 -2.48 -1.41 2.92
CA ASP A 233 -1.39 -1.14 3.86
C ASP A 233 -1.15 0.37 4.01
N LEU A 234 -2.25 1.14 3.96
CA LEU A 234 -2.20 2.59 4.11
C LEU A 234 -1.81 2.93 5.56
N SER A 235 -0.53 3.19 5.75
CA SER A 235 0.09 3.44 7.05
C SER A 235 1.01 4.65 6.95
N MET A 236 1.30 5.30 8.07
CA MET A 236 2.17 6.48 8.04
C MET A 236 3.61 6.15 7.59
N ARG A 237 4.06 4.90 7.72
CA ARG A 237 5.35 4.44 7.21
C ARG A 237 5.40 4.36 5.67
N ASN A 238 4.24 4.17 5.04
CA ASN A 238 4.07 4.03 3.60
C ASN A 238 3.63 5.35 2.93
N ILE A 239 3.74 6.47 3.66
CA ILE A 239 3.47 7.81 3.15
C ILE A 239 4.74 8.63 3.32
N VAL A 240 5.30 9.12 2.21
CA VAL A 240 6.44 10.04 2.20
C VAL A 240 5.95 11.45 1.94
N VAL A 241 6.26 12.38 2.83
CA VAL A 241 6.04 13.81 2.59
C VAL A 241 7.22 14.30 1.77
N GLY A 242 6.99 14.46 0.47
CA GLY A 242 8.01 14.87 -0.50
C GLY A 242 8.45 16.31 -0.27
N HIS A 243 9.67 16.64 -0.70
CA HIS A 243 10.15 18.03 -0.69
C HIS A 243 9.32 18.96 -1.59
N ASP A 244 8.58 18.39 -2.55
CA ASP A 244 7.58 19.06 -3.38
C ASP A 244 6.26 19.35 -2.64
N GLY A 245 6.17 19.01 -1.36
CA GLY A 245 4.98 19.22 -0.52
C GLY A 245 3.86 18.19 -0.76
N LYS A 246 4.08 17.19 -1.60
CA LYS A 246 3.07 16.16 -1.89
C LYS A 246 3.18 14.98 -0.92
N LEU A 247 2.05 14.28 -0.76
CA LEU A 247 2.01 13.00 -0.06
C LEU A 247 2.18 11.88 -1.08
N TRP A 248 3.33 11.23 -1.06
CA TRP A 248 3.67 10.10 -1.93
C TRP A 248 3.30 8.78 -1.27
N LEU A 249 2.49 7.97 -1.95
CA LEU A 249 2.12 6.63 -1.49
C LEU A 249 3.11 5.60 -2.04
N VAL A 250 3.70 4.81 -1.15
CA VAL A 250 4.68 3.77 -1.47
C VAL A 250 4.23 2.41 -0.93
N ASP A 251 4.91 1.34 -1.37
CA ASP A 251 4.66 -0.03 -0.94
C ASP A 251 3.24 -0.54 -1.26
N TRP A 252 3.00 -0.82 -2.54
CA TRP A 252 1.71 -1.31 -3.05
C TRP A 252 1.60 -2.83 -3.02
N GLY A 253 2.44 -3.50 -2.24
CA GLY A 253 2.59 -4.97 -2.23
C GLY A 253 1.31 -5.73 -1.84
N TRP A 254 0.44 -5.14 -1.03
CA TRP A 254 -0.84 -5.74 -0.62
C TRP A 254 -2.06 -5.19 -1.35
N SER A 255 -1.83 -4.32 -2.33
CA SER A 255 -2.90 -3.69 -3.08
C SER A 255 -3.65 -4.68 -3.98
N GLY A 256 -4.88 -4.33 -4.32
CA GLY A 256 -5.72 -5.13 -5.19
C GLY A 256 -7.18 -4.70 -5.13
N PHE A 257 -8.05 -5.49 -5.74
CA PHE A 257 -9.48 -5.21 -5.81
C PHE A 257 -10.23 -5.91 -4.67
N TYR A 258 -10.84 -5.12 -3.79
CA TYR A 258 -11.55 -5.61 -2.61
C TYR A 258 -12.77 -4.72 -2.32
N PRO A 259 -13.72 -5.17 -1.47
CA PRO A 259 -14.80 -4.31 -1.02
C PRO A 259 -14.28 -3.00 -0.38
N PRO A 260 -14.96 -1.86 -0.53
CA PRO A 260 -14.47 -0.57 -0.03
C PRO A 260 -14.14 -0.51 1.46
N PHE A 261 -14.79 -1.36 2.28
CA PHE A 261 -14.54 -1.46 3.71
C PHE A 261 -13.17 -2.08 4.04
N CYS A 262 -12.55 -2.83 3.11
CA CYS A 262 -11.26 -3.46 3.35
C CYS A 262 -10.17 -2.43 3.62
N GLU A 263 -10.17 -1.27 2.95
CA GLU A 263 -9.21 -0.20 3.21
C GLU A 263 -9.29 0.30 4.66
N TYR A 264 -10.50 0.46 5.21
CA TYR A 264 -10.71 0.89 6.61
C TYR A 264 -10.15 -0.13 7.59
N ILE A 265 -10.49 -1.41 7.41
CA ILE A 265 -10.03 -2.49 8.29
C ILE A 265 -8.51 -2.68 8.17
N ALA A 266 -7.97 -2.62 6.95
CA ALA A 266 -6.55 -2.73 6.67
C ALA A 266 -5.75 -1.59 7.30
N THR A 267 -6.22 -0.35 7.16
CA THR A 267 -5.59 0.84 7.77
C THR A 267 -5.57 0.72 9.30
N LYS A 268 -6.64 0.18 9.93
CA LYS A 268 -6.65 -0.12 11.37
C LYS A 268 -5.68 -1.24 11.75
N SER A 269 -5.61 -2.30 10.95
CA SER A 269 -4.65 -3.40 11.14
C SER A 269 -3.21 -2.87 11.11
N ALA A 270 -2.88 -2.02 10.14
CA ALA A 270 -1.56 -1.40 10.02
C ALA A 270 -1.28 -0.46 11.19
N ALA A 271 -2.24 0.39 11.58
CA ALA A 271 -2.12 1.27 12.73
C ALA A 271 -1.89 0.51 14.05
N TYR A 272 -2.48 -0.68 14.19
CA TYR A 272 -2.23 -1.54 15.35
C TYR A 272 -0.81 -2.11 15.34
N ASN A 273 -0.39 -2.68 14.22
CA ASN A 273 0.94 -3.28 14.06
C ASN A 273 2.05 -2.24 14.26
N ASP A 274 1.86 -1.03 13.76
CA ASP A 274 2.81 0.08 13.87
C ASP A 274 2.78 0.77 15.25
N LYS A 275 1.87 0.38 16.14
CA LYS A 275 1.60 1.10 17.40
C LYS A 275 1.34 2.59 17.16
N ALA A 276 0.56 2.90 16.12
CA ALA A 276 0.32 4.27 15.68
C ALA A 276 -0.33 5.13 16.79
N PRO A 277 0.03 6.42 16.89
CA PRO A 277 -0.49 7.33 17.90
C PRO A 277 -2.01 7.50 17.78
N LYS A 278 -2.67 7.80 18.90
CA LYS A 278 -4.14 7.99 18.96
C LYS A 278 -4.66 9.01 17.95
N SER A 279 -3.85 10.03 17.66
CA SER A 279 -4.19 11.05 16.67
C SER A 279 -4.35 10.48 15.25
N TRP A 280 -3.55 9.48 14.86
CA TRP A 280 -3.71 8.80 13.57
C TRP A 280 -5.02 8.01 13.52
N TRP A 281 -5.29 7.20 14.56
CA TRP A 281 -6.51 6.42 14.70
C TRP A 281 -7.79 7.24 14.51
N LYS A 282 -7.82 8.47 15.04
CA LYS A 282 -8.97 9.38 14.93
C LYS A 282 -9.28 9.78 13.47
N TYR A 283 -8.29 9.78 12.59
CA TYR A 283 -8.45 10.18 11.19
C TYR A 283 -8.73 9.02 10.24
N ILE A 284 -8.53 7.77 10.64
CA ILE A 284 -8.80 6.60 9.79
C ILE A 284 -10.22 6.60 9.20
N PRO A 285 -11.30 6.87 9.98
CA PRO A 285 -12.65 6.94 9.43
C PRO A 285 -12.85 8.11 8.44
N LEU A 286 -12.16 9.23 8.63
CA LEU A 286 -12.19 10.35 7.69
C LEU A 286 -11.53 9.96 6.36
N ILE A 287 -10.37 9.30 6.43
CA ILE A 287 -9.58 8.92 5.26
C ILE A 287 -10.31 7.86 4.43
N THR A 288 -10.77 6.79 5.06
CA THR A 288 -11.21 5.57 4.37
C THR A 288 -12.75 5.39 4.33
N GLY A 289 -13.48 6.20 5.09
CA GLY A 289 -14.88 5.93 5.45
C GLY A 289 -14.97 5.03 6.68
N ALA A 290 -16.10 5.09 7.39
CA ALA A 290 -16.33 4.28 8.59
C ALA A 290 -17.15 3.04 8.25
N TRP A 291 -16.63 1.86 8.60
CA TRP A 291 -17.27 0.56 8.30
C TRP A 291 -17.32 -0.36 9.53
N PRO A 292 -17.93 0.06 10.65
CA PRO A 292 -17.90 -0.69 11.90
C PRO A 292 -18.68 -2.02 11.83
N LYS A 293 -19.75 -2.09 11.03
CA LYS A 293 -20.53 -3.32 10.84
C LYS A 293 -19.70 -4.37 10.10
N GLU A 294 -19.08 -3.96 8.99
CA GLU A 294 -18.25 -4.81 8.14
C GLU A 294 -16.98 -5.25 8.87
N GLU A 295 -16.40 -4.36 9.68
CA GLU A 295 -15.28 -4.70 10.56
C GLU A 295 -15.64 -5.82 11.54
N MET A 296 -16.79 -5.72 12.20
CA MET A 296 -17.25 -6.76 13.14
C MET A 296 -17.41 -8.13 12.47
N ILE A 297 -17.85 -8.15 11.21
CA ILE A 297 -18.03 -9.38 10.43
C ILE A 297 -16.67 -9.91 9.96
N ALA A 298 -15.87 -9.09 9.29
CA ALA A 298 -14.67 -9.52 8.57
C ALA A 298 -13.43 -9.68 9.47
N ALA A 299 -13.19 -8.75 10.40
CA ALA A 299 -12.07 -8.85 11.33
C ALA A 299 -12.38 -9.76 12.52
N GLY A 300 -13.66 -9.83 12.91
CA GLY A 300 -14.14 -10.57 14.06
C GLY A 300 -14.10 -9.76 15.37
N PRO A 301 -14.88 -10.15 16.39
CA PRO A 301 -15.12 -9.35 17.60
C PRO A 301 -13.86 -9.07 18.44
N ALA A 302 -12.85 -9.95 18.40
CA ALA A 302 -11.59 -9.77 19.12
C ALA A 302 -10.81 -8.52 18.65
N PHE A 303 -11.04 -8.06 17.42
CA PHE A 303 -10.32 -6.93 16.83
C PHE A 303 -11.15 -5.64 16.82
N VAL A 304 -12.46 -5.69 17.07
CA VAL A 304 -13.37 -4.52 17.09
C VAL A 304 -13.02 -3.55 18.23
N HIS A 305 -12.50 -4.05 19.34
CA HIS A 305 -12.06 -3.25 20.48
C HIS A 305 -10.60 -2.79 20.40
N ILE A 306 -9.89 -3.17 19.33
CA ILE A 306 -8.53 -2.71 19.13
C ILE A 306 -8.59 -1.26 18.66
N GLY A 307 -8.32 -0.38 19.61
CA GLY A 307 -8.19 1.05 19.43
C GLY A 307 -6.91 1.55 20.06
N PRO A 308 -6.72 2.88 20.08
CA PRO A 308 -5.54 3.49 20.68
C PRO A 308 -5.33 3.03 22.13
N LYS A 309 -4.22 2.34 22.42
CA LYS A 309 -3.81 2.01 23.80
C LYS A 309 -3.45 3.29 24.55
N ASN A 310 -3.74 3.29 25.86
CA ASN A 310 -3.73 4.49 26.68
C ASN A 310 -2.39 5.21 26.75
#